data_AF-A0A5S3WK97-F1
#
_entry.id   AF-A0A5S3WK97-F1
#
_cell.length_a   1.000
_cell.length_b   1.000
_cell.length_c   1.000
_cell.angle_alpha   90.00
_cell.angle_beta   90.00
_cell.angle_gamma   90.00
#
_symmetry.space_group_name_H-M   'P 1'
#
loop_
_entity.id
_entity.type
_entity.pdbx_description
1 polymer ?
#
loop_
_entity_poly.entity_id
_entity_poly.type
_entity_poly.pdbx_seq_one_letter_code
_entity_poly.pdbx_strand_id
1 'polypeptide(L)'
;QLPVGTGPFVYREYQRDRLIRYYSHPEYWEHQVNLDQLVFDITPNGTTRIAKLLTKECDVTPHPSATQSSVLRQRDDIELEQQDNLNVGYWAFNTERVPFNNPQVRRALAHAI
;
A
#
# COMPACT_ATOMS: atom_id res chain seq x y z
N GLN A 1 6.78 5.66 -22.89
CA GLN A 1 8.17 5.61 -22.38
C GLN A 1 8.23 4.57 -21.28
N LEU A 2 9.32 3.82 -21.19
CA LEU A 2 9.58 2.89 -20.09
C LEU A 2 10.41 3.59 -19.00
N PRO A 3 10.21 3.28 -17.72
CA PRO A 3 11.02 3.87 -16.66
C PRO A 3 12.46 3.36 -16.75
N VAL A 4 13.42 4.27 -16.67
CA VAL A 4 14.86 3.98 -16.59
C VAL A 4 15.38 4.68 -15.33
N GLY A 5 16.01 3.93 -14.43
CA GLY A 5 16.48 4.45 -13.16
C GLY A 5 17.63 3.61 -12.60
N THR A 6 18.20 4.06 -11.49
CA THR A 6 19.41 3.48 -10.86
C THR A 6 19.07 2.67 -9.60
N GLY A 7 17.81 2.27 -9.44
CA GLY A 7 17.34 1.51 -8.29
C GLY A 7 17.68 0.01 -8.36
N PRO A 8 17.44 -0.75 -7.28
CA PRO A 8 17.81 -2.17 -7.19
C PRO A 8 17.01 -3.10 -8.11
N PHE A 9 15.90 -2.62 -8.68
CA PHE A 9 15.02 -3.42 -9.53
C PHE A 9 14.74 -2.69 -10.85
N VAL A 10 14.82 -3.44 -11.95
CA VAL A 10 14.53 -2.97 -13.32
C VAL A 10 13.13 -3.40 -13.72
N TYR A 11 12.35 -2.46 -14.24
CA TYR A 11 11.02 -2.72 -14.78
C TYR A 11 11.09 -3.76 -15.90
N ARG A 12 10.22 -4.78 -15.83
CA ARG A 12 10.09 -5.79 -16.88
C ARG A 12 8.78 -5.70 -17.64
N GLU A 13 7.66 -5.75 -16.92
CA GLU A 13 6.33 -5.83 -17.52
C GLU A 13 5.29 -5.21 -16.58
N TYR A 14 4.27 -4.61 -17.18
CA TYR A 14 3.04 -4.26 -16.50
C TYR A 14 1.86 -4.89 -17.22
N GLN A 15 1.16 -5.79 -16.53
CA GLN A 15 -0.14 -6.28 -16.96
C GLN A 15 -1.20 -5.48 -16.22
N ARG A 16 -1.92 -4.65 -16.98
CA ARG A 16 -2.90 -3.71 -16.44
C ARG A 16 -3.85 -4.40 -15.45
N ASP A 17 -4.00 -3.76 -14.29
CA ASP A 17 -4.88 -4.18 -13.19
C ASP A 17 -4.64 -5.62 -12.68
N ARG A 18 -3.49 -6.22 -13.00
CA ARG A 18 -3.12 -7.59 -12.62
C ARG A 18 -1.79 -7.66 -11.89
N LEU A 19 -0.69 -7.30 -12.56
CA LEU A 19 0.64 -7.38 -11.94
C LEU A 19 1.64 -6.41 -12.53
N ILE A 20 2.64 -6.04 -11.73
CA ILE A 20 3.88 -5.41 -12.20
C ILE A 20 5.04 -6.34 -11.87
N ARG A 21 5.89 -6.60 -12.85
CA ARG A 21 7.06 -7.45 -12.72
C ARG A 21 8.34 -6.65 -12.84
N TYR A 22 9.28 -6.95 -11.96
CA TYR A 22 10.63 -6.43 -11.96
C TYR A 22 11.65 -7.57 -11.86
N TYR A 23 12.85 -7.33 -12.37
CA TYR A 23 14.02 -8.18 -12.15
C TYR A 23 15.09 -7.40 -11.37
N SER A 24 16.00 -8.11 -10.69
CA SER A 24 17.15 -7.48 -10.06
C SER A 24 17.96 -6.66 -11.06
N HIS A 25 18.50 -5.53 -10.60
CA HIS A 25 19.42 -4.70 -11.36
C HIS A 25 20.86 -5.19 -11.16
N PRO A 26 21.52 -5.81 -12.17
CA PRO A 26 22.84 -6.42 -11.98
C PRO A 26 23.93 -5.40 -11.63
N GLU A 27 23.81 -4.18 -12.13
CA GLU A 27 24.75 -3.07 -11.87
C GLU A 27 24.25 -2.12 -10.76
N TYR A 28 23.42 -2.59 -9.82
CA TYR A 28 22.99 -1.76 -8.70
C TYR A 28 24.21 -1.36 -7.85
N TRP A 29 24.34 -0.07 -7.58
CA TRP A 29 25.58 0.53 -7.12
C TRP A 29 25.82 0.39 -5.61
N GLU A 30 24.77 0.18 -4.81
CA GLU A 30 24.88 0.22 -3.35
C GLU A 30 25.21 -1.15 -2.74
N HIS A 31 24.46 -2.19 -3.10
CA HIS A 31 24.68 -3.54 -2.58
C HIS A 31 24.17 -4.62 -3.56
N GLN A 32 24.54 -5.88 -3.31
CA GLN A 32 23.98 -6.99 -4.05
C GLN A 32 22.49 -7.16 -3.72
N VAL A 33 21.66 -7.31 -4.75
CA VAL A 33 20.23 -7.58 -4.61
C VAL A 33 20.04 -9.08 -4.47
N ASN A 34 19.52 -9.54 -3.33
CA ASN A 34 19.36 -10.96 -3.01
C ASN A 34 18.12 -11.61 -3.64
N LEU A 35 17.27 -10.83 -4.31
CA LEU A 35 16.05 -11.29 -4.97
C LEU A 35 16.18 -11.17 -6.49
N ASP A 36 16.04 -12.28 -7.21
CA ASP A 36 16.08 -12.26 -8.67
C ASP A 36 14.87 -11.54 -9.30
N GLN A 37 13.73 -11.59 -8.60
CA GLN A 37 12.46 -11.09 -9.09
C GLN A 37 11.62 -10.48 -7.98
N LEU A 38 10.95 -9.38 -8.32
CA LEU A 38 9.92 -8.75 -7.51
C LEU A 38 8.63 -8.66 -8.33
N VAL A 39 7.52 -9.12 -7.75
CA VAL A 39 6.19 -9.05 -8.36
C VAL A 39 5.25 -8.30 -7.44
N PHE A 40 4.65 -7.23 -7.94
CA PHE A 40 3.49 -6.60 -7.31
C PHE A 40 2.23 -7.23 -7.90
N ASP A 41 1.55 -8.07 -7.12
CA ASP A 41 0.22 -8.59 -7.45
C ASP A 41 -0.84 -7.54 -7.07
N ILE A 42 -1.52 -6.99 -8.08
CA ILE A 42 -2.49 -5.92 -7.89
C ILE A 42 -3.80 -6.53 -7.41
N THR A 43 -3.99 -6.54 -6.10
CA THR A 43 -5.20 -7.08 -5.47
C THR A 43 -5.90 -5.97 -4.64
N PRO A 44 -6.88 -5.23 -5.21
CA PRO A 44 -7.54 -4.11 -4.53
C PRO A 44 -8.37 -4.53 -3.31
N ASN A 45 -8.98 -5.72 -3.35
CA ASN A 45 -9.80 -6.24 -2.26
C ASN A 45 -8.93 -6.71 -1.08
N GLY A 46 -9.13 -6.11 0.10
CA GLY A 46 -8.34 -6.43 1.30
C GLY A 46 -8.51 -7.85 1.81
N THR A 47 -9.71 -8.41 1.74
CA THR A 47 -9.95 -9.81 2.12
C THR A 47 -9.22 -10.78 1.20
N THR A 48 -9.26 -10.53 -0.12
CA THR A 48 -8.50 -11.32 -1.09
C THR A 48 -7.00 -11.23 -0.85
N ARG A 49 -6.46 -10.04 -0.52
CA ARG A 49 -5.04 -9.90 -0.16
C ARG A 49 -4.64 -10.75 1.03
N ILE A 50 -5.43 -10.73 2.11
CA ILE A 50 -5.15 -11.54 3.29
C ILE A 50 -5.25 -13.04 2.96
N ALA A 51 -6.24 -13.45 2.16
CA ALA A 51 -6.33 -14.84 1.73
C ALA A 51 -5.06 -15.30 0.99
N LYS A 52 -4.54 -14.48 0.06
CA LYS A 52 -3.29 -14.77 -0.67
C LYS A 52 -2.06 -14.88 0.24
N LEU A 53 -1.97 -14.04 1.27
CA LEU A 53 -0.91 -14.15 2.28
C LEU A 53 -1.02 -15.50 3.01
N LEU A 54 -2.23 -15.86 3.46
CA LEU A 54 -2.47 -17.10 4.21
C LEU A 54 -2.25 -18.36 3.36
N THR A 55 -2.45 -18.29 2.04
CA THR A 55 -2.17 -19.40 1.10
C THR A 55 -0.74 -19.38 0.56
N LYS A 56 0.10 -18.43 0.99
CA LYS A 56 1.48 -18.24 0.50
C LYS A 56 1.58 -17.91 -0.99
N GLU A 57 0.54 -17.33 -1.57
CA GLU A 57 0.58 -16.74 -2.91
C GLU A 57 1.28 -15.37 -2.92
N CYS A 58 1.35 -14.71 -1.76
CA CYS A 58 2.08 -13.46 -1.55
C CYS A 58 2.86 -13.52 -0.24
N ASP A 59 4.09 -13.03 -0.23
CA ASP A 59 4.95 -13.01 0.96
C ASP A 59 4.69 -11.78 1.86
N VAL A 60 4.26 -10.67 1.27
CA VAL A 60 4.05 -9.38 1.95
C VAL A 60 2.73 -8.75 1.49
N THR A 61 1.97 -8.20 2.42
CA THR A 61 0.72 -7.46 2.12
C THR A 61 0.56 -6.23 3.00
N PRO A 62 0.11 -5.10 2.46
CA PRO A 62 -0.09 -3.89 3.24
C PRO A 62 -1.54 -3.76 3.76
N HIS A 63 -1.69 -2.98 4.83
CA HIS A 63 -2.97 -2.48 5.36
C HIS A 63 -4.04 -3.56 5.64
N PRO A 64 -3.78 -4.54 6.52
CA PRO A 64 -4.87 -5.35 7.08
C PRO A 64 -5.88 -4.45 7.82
N SER A 65 -7.17 -4.82 7.80
CA SER A 65 -8.17 -4.16 8.65
C SER A 65 -7.89 -4.42 10.13
N ALA A 66 -8.51 -3.65 11.03
CA ALA A 66 -8.36 -3.87 12.47
C ALA A 66 -8.74 -5.31 12.88
N THR A 67 -9.85 -5.84 12.36
CA THR A 67 -10.30 -7.22 12.62
C THR A 67 -9.30 -8.24 12.07
N GLN A 68 -8.79 -8.04 10.86
CA GLN A 68 -7.79 -8.94 10.26
C GLN A 68 -6.49 -8.91 11.05
N SER A 69 -6.05 -7.73 11.50
CA SER A 69 -4.83 -7.57 12.31
C SER A 69 -4.91 -8.37 13.61
N SER A 70 -6.05 -8.36 14.30
CA SER A 70 -6.25 -9.14 15.52
C SER A 70 -6.11 -10.65 15.29
N VAL A 71 -6.51 -11.15 14.12
CA VAL A 71 -6.36 -12.56 13.74
C VAL A 71 -4.92 -12.88 13.35
N LEU A 72 -4.28 -12.02 12.56
CA LEU A 72 -2.90 -12.21 12.09
C LEU A 72 -1.88 -12.22 13.24
N ARG A 73 -2.11 -11.43 14.30
CA ARG A 73 -1.26 -11.43 15.51
C ARG A 73 -1.24 -12.76 16.28
N GLN A 74 -2.23 -13.62 16.06
CA GLN A 74 -2.32 -14.92 16.75
C GLN A 74 -1.61 -16.04 16.00
N ARG A 75 -0.95 -15.72 14.88
CA ARG A 75 -0.29 -16.70 14.02
C ARG A 75 1.22 -16.61 14.18
N ASP A 76 1.86 -17.76 14.40
CA ASP A 76 3.32 -17.83 14.56
C ASP A 76 4.07 -17.78 13.22
N ASP A 77 3.37 -17.94 12.09
CA ASP A 77 3.94 -17.94 10.74
C ASP A 77 3.86 -16.58 10.04
N ILE A 78 3.36 -15.53 10.70
CA ILE A 78 3.20 -14.19 10.13
C ILE A 78 3.72 -13.15 11.11
N GLU A 79 4.65 -12.32 10.62
CA GLU A 79 5.08 -11.12 11.33
C GLU A 79 4.15 -9.96 10.96
N LEU A 80 3.51 -9.36 11.97
CA LEU A 80 2.74 -8.14 11.79
C LEU A 80 3.54 -6.93 12.27
N GLU A 81 4.15 -6.23 11.32
CA GLU A 81 4.80 -4.95 11.58
C GLU A 81 3.76 -3.84 11.79
N GLN A 82 3.90 -3.09 12.87
CA GLN A 82 3.09 -1.91 13.16
C GLN A 82 4.00 -0.72 13.47
N GLN A 83 3.84 0.35 12.70
CA GLN A 83 4.56 1.60 12.86
C GLN A 83 3.63 2.79 12.63
N ASP A 84 3.98 3.92 13.23
CA ASP A 84 3.31 5.18 12.95
C ASP A 84 3.56 5.57 11.49
N ASN A 85 2.48 5.72 10.73
CA ASN A 85 2.58 6.08 9.32
C ASN A 85 2.71 7.61 9.20
N LEU A 86 3.62 8.09 8.35
CA LEU A 86 3.81 9.51 8.09
C LEU A 86 2.74 10.05 7.13
N ASN A 87 1.47 9.86 7.47
CA ASN A 87 0.32 10.32 6.72
C ASN A 87 -0.71 11.03 7.62
N VAL A 88 -1.61 11.80 7.00
CA VAL A 88 -2.74 12.44 7.68
C VAL A 88 -4.00 12.29 6.84
N GLY A 89 -5.04 11.71 7.45
CA GLY A 89 -6.39 11.71 6.89
C GLY A 89 -7.13 12.96 7.34
N TYR A 90 -7.78 13.67 6.41
CA TYR A 90 -8.59 14.85 6.73
C TYR A 90 -9.77 14.98 5.78
N TRP A 91 -10.81 15.68 6.22
CA TRP A 91 -11.91 16.08 5.36
C TRP A 91 -11.60 17.41 4.69
N ALA A 92 -11.32 17.34 3.40
CA ALA A 92 -11.17 18.52 2.55
C ALA A 92 -12.55 19.03 2.14
N PHE A 93 -12.96 20.19 2.67
CA PHE A 93 -14.20 20.83 2.26
C PHE A 93 -13.97 21.65 0.98
N ASN A 94 -14.80 21.44 -0.04
CA ASN A 94 -14.83 22.35 -1.18
C ASN A 94 -15.46 23.69 -0.77
N THR A 95 -14.62 24.68 -0.48
CA THR A 95 -15.05 25.99 0.02
C THR A 95 -15.73 26.88 -1.03
N GLU A 96 -15.83 26.45 -2.29
CA GLU A 96 -16.56 27.17 -3.34
C GLU A 96 -18.04 26.76 -3.41
N ARG A 97 -18.43 25.68 -2.73
CA ARG A 97 -19.80 25.13 -2.77
C ARG A 97 -20.55 25.42 -1.47
N VAL A 98 -21.80 25.87 -1.58
CA VAL A 98 -22.73 25.93 -0.45
C VAL A 98 -23.01 24.49 0.05
N PRO A 99 -23.03 24.23 1.38
CA PRO A 99 -22.86 25.17 2.49
C PRO A 99 -21.43 25.30 3.00
N PHE A 100 -20.46 24.61 2.39
CA PHE A 100 -19.07 24.57 2.83
C PHE A 100 -18.29 25.88 2.59
N ASN A 101 -18.82 26.81 1.79
CA ASN A 101 -18.30 28.17 1.69
C ASN A 101 -18.43 28.96 3.01
N ASN A 102 -19.35 28.60 3.90
CA ASN A 102 -19.47 29.20 5.22
C ASN A 102 -18.48 28.56 6.22
N PRO A 103 -17.52 29.31 6.79
CA PRO A 103 -16.57 28.78 7.77
C PRO A 103 -17.22 28.24 9.05
N GLN A 104 -18.38 28.77 9.45
CA GLN A 104 -19.11 28.28 10.63
C GLN A 104 -19.68 26.88 10.40
N VAL A 105 -20.11 26.56 9.18
CA VAL A 105 -20.57 25.21 8.83
C VAL A 105 -19.42 24.21 8.95
N ARG A 106 -18.23 24.56 8.43
CA ARG A 106 -17.06 23.69 8.53
C ARG A 106 -16.59 23.49 9.97
N ARG A 107 -16.61 24.55 10.79
CA ARG A 107 -16.31 24.44 12.23
C ARG A 107 -17.32 23.59 12.96
N ALA A 108 -18.62 23.79 12.71
CA ALA A 108 -19.68 23.00 13.30
C ALA A 108 -19.51 21.51 12.97
N LEU A 109 -19.21 21.17 11.71
CA LEU A 109 -18.94 19.80 11.29
C LEU A 109 -17.68 19.23 11.95
N ALA A 110 -16.59 20.00 12.05
CA ALA A 110 -15.38 19.55 12.72
C ALA A 110 -15.57 19.28 14.22
N HIS A 111 -16.48 19.99 14.88
CA HIS A 111 -16.83 19.77 16.29
C HIS A 111 -17.88 18.67 16.51
N ALA A 112 -18.54 18.18 15.45
CA ALA A 112 -19.60 17.18 15.54
C ALA A 112 -19.11 15.73 15.37
N ILE A 113 -17.80 15.54 15.18
CA ILE A 113 -17.13 14.23 14.99
C ILE A 113 -16.49 13.81 16.31
#